data_AF-A0A7Y6Z0M3-F1
#
_entry.id   AF-A0A7Y6Z0M3-F1
#
_cell.length_a   1.000
_cell.length_b   1.000
_cell.length_c   1.000
_cell.angle_alpha   90.00
_cell.angle_beta   90.00
_cell.angle_gamma   90.00
#
_symmetry.space_group_name_H-M   'P 1'
#
loop_
_entity.id
_entity.type
_entity.pdbx_description
1 polymer ?
#
loop_
_entity_poly.entity_id
_entity_poly.type
_entity_poly.pdbx_seq_one_letter_code
_entity_poly.pdbx_strand_id
1 'polypeptide(L)'
;MDPLVLFLLTGFVSMSAALSAGAINKLPDADKPAIAQTRNGLVSVVMTGNLAALTLILALAYGFRLLEWWIPLLCVFITFPVVHLVFVQRLLGPVKTLFMMLPLVVASIVALIYYW
;
A
#
# COMPACT_ATOMS: atom_id res chain seq x y z
N MET A 1 -18.83 8.52 -6.59
CA MET A 1 -18.09 7.25 -6.64
C MET A 1 -18.71 6.32 -5.62
N ASP A 2 -18.84 5.03 -5.94
CA ASP A 2 -19.31 4.05 -4.96
C ASP A 2 -18.28 3.89 -3.82
N PRO A 3 -18.68 4.01 -2.53
CA PRO A 3 -17.77 3.90 -1.40
C PRO A 3 -16.99 2.58 -1.37
N LEU A 4 -17.60 1.48 -1.81
CA LEU A 4 -16.95 0.18 -1.87
C LEU A 4 -15.81 0.19 -2.89
N VAL A 5 -16.06 0.74 -4.08
CA VAL A 5 -15.05 0.81 -5.14
C VAL A 5 -13.87 1.68 -4.72
N LEU A 6 -14.15 2.84 -4.12
CA LEU A 6 -13.11 3.74 -3.64
C LEU A 6 -12.28 3.07 -2.54
N PHE A 7 -12.93 2.43 -1.57
CA PHE A 7 -12.25 1.68 -0.50
C PHE A 7 -11.37 0.56 -1.06
N LEU A 8 -11.89 -0.25 -1.98
CA LEU A 8 -11.15 -1.38 -2.55
C LEU A 8 -9.90 -0.91 -3.29
N LEU A 9 -10.02 0.13 -4.12
CA LEU A 9 -8.88 0.65 -4.89
C LEU A 9 -7.84 1.29 -3.98
N THR A 10 -8.25 2.22 -3.13
CA THR A 10 -7.33 2.97 -2.26
C THR A 10 -6.69 2.06 -1.21
N GLY A 11 -7.47 1.19 -0.57
CA GLY A 11 -6.97 0.21 0.39
C GLY A 11 -5.99 -0.78 -0.24
N PHE A 12 -6.30 -1.31 -1.43
CA PHE A 12 -5.39 -2.23 -2.12
C PHE A 12 -4.06 -1.59 -2.52
N VAL A 13 -4.11 -0.38 -3.08
CA VAL A 13 -2.93 0.39 -3.48
C VAL A 13 -2.05 0.68 -2.27
N SER A 14 -2.64 1.21 -1.20
CA SER A 14 -1.92 1.54 0.03
C SER A 14 -1.30 0.32 0.68
N MET A 15 -2.02 -0.80 0.76
CA MET A 15 -1.47 -2.03 1.30
C MET A 15 -0.33 -2.59 0.44
N SER A 16 -0.49 -2.57 -0.89
CA SER A 16 0.54 -3.05 -1.81
C SER A 16 1.83 -2.24 -1.70
N ALA A 17 1.74 -0.91 -1.59
CA ALA A 17 2.90 -0.06 -1.38
C ALA A 17 3.57 -0.31 -0.02
N ALA A 18 2.77 -0.39 1.06
CA ALA A 18 3.28 -0.62 2.42
C ALA A 18 4.01 -1.99 2.54
N LEU A 19 3.39 -3.05 2.02
CA LEU A 19 3.98 -4.40 2.01
C LEU A 19 5.26 -4.45 1.15
N SER A 20 5.27 -3.77 0.01
CA SER A 20 6.46 -3.70 -0.86
C SER A 20 7.64 -3.00 -0.19
N ALA A 21 7.40 -1.85 0.45
CA ALA A 21 8.43 -1.15 1.21
C ALA A 21 8.97 -2.00 2.36
N GLY A 22 8.07 -2.69 3.09
CA GLY A 22 8.45 -3.62 4.15
C GLY A 22 9.27 -4.80 3.64
N ALA A 23 8.94 -5.34 2.47
CA ALA A 23 9.71 -6.42 1.84
C ALA A 23 11.13 -5.95 1.47
N ILE A 24 11.28 -4.76 0.87
CA ILE A 24 12.60 -4.19 0.52
C ILE A 24 13.44 -3.96 1.79
N ASN A 25 12.83 -3.42 2.85
CA ASN A 25 13.54 -3.14 4.09
C ASN A 25 14.02 -4.41 4.82
N LYS A 26 13.32 -5.54 4.63
CA LYS A 26 13.68 -6.84 5.22
C LYS A 26 14.76 -7.61 4.44
N LEU A 27 15.15 -7.16 3.24
CA LEU A 27 16.19 -7.83 2.46
C LEU A 27 17.57 -7.68 3.13
N PRO A 28 18.44 -8.71 3.06
CA PRO A 28 19.85 -8.58 3.41
C PRO A 28 20.53 -7.45 2.63
N ASP A 29 21.52 -6.78 3.23
CA ASP A 29 22.17 -5.63 2.60
C ASP A 29 22.76 -5.94 1.21
N ALA A 30 23.23 -7.18 1.00
CA ALA A 30 23.75 -7.65 -0.29
C ALA A 30 22.68 -7.76 -1.39
N ASP A 31 21.43 -8.03 -1.01
CA ASP A 31 20.30 -8.22 -1.93
C ASP A 31 19.44 -6.96 -2.06
N LYS A 32 19.81 -5.88 -1.37
CA LYS A 32 19.09 -4.62 -1.46
C LYS A 32 19.22 -4.06 -2.88
N PRO A 33 18.11 -3.60 -3.47
CA PRO A 33 18.15 -2.91 -4.75
C PRO A 33 18.98 -1.64 -4.63
N ALA A 34 19.60 -1.18 -5.73
CA ALA A 34 20.51 -0.02 -5.75
C ALA A 34 19.97 1.22 -5.02
N ILE A 35 18.65 1.43 -5.04
CA ILE A 35 17.98 2.55 -4.39
C ILE A 35 17.98 2.40 -2.86
N ALA A 36 17.95 1.19 -2.31
CA ALA A 36 17.96 0.91 -0.88
C ALA A 36 19.37 0.57 -0.33
N GLN A 37 20.40 0.55 -1.17
CA GLN A 37 21.79 0.29 -0.74
C GLN A 37 22.41 1.48 0.00
N THR A 38 21.96 2.71 -0.30
CA THR A 38 22.39 3.90 0.42
C THR A 38 21.50 4.14 1.64
N ARG A 39 22.08 4.70 2.71
CA ARG A 39 21.32 5.02 3.94
C ARG A 39 20.14 5.96 3.65
N ASN A 40 20.33 6.98 2.82
CA ASN A 40 19.27 7.93 2.46
C ASN A 40 18.17 7.28 1.62
N GLY A 41 18.54 6.39 0.71
CA GLY A 41 17.56 5.69 -0.13
C GLY A 41 16.78 4.61 0.63
N LEU A 42 17.40 3.96 1.63
CA LEU A 42 16.66 3.10 2.55
C LEU A 42 15.64 3.90 3.38
N VAL A 43 16.03 5.08 3.89
CA VAL A 43 15.13 5.97 4.61
C VAL A 43 13.97 6.41 3.73
N SER A 44 14.20 6.77 2.47
CA SER A 44 13.11 7.16 1.56
C SER A 44 12.13 6.01 1.33
N VAL A 45 12.61 4.78 1.12
CA VAL A 45 11.76 3.57 1.00
C VAL A 45 10.88 3.39 2.23
N VAL A 46 11.45 3.50 3.44
CA VAL A 46 10.70 3.36 4.70
C VAL A 46 9.67 4.48 4.87
N MET A 47 10.05 5.73 4.61
CA MET A 47 9.12 6.88 4.69
C MET A 47 7.95 6.72 3.72
N THR A 48 8.24 6.23 2.51
CA THR A 48 7.23 5.94 1.49
C THR A 48 6.28 4.84 1.95
N GLY A 49 6.81 3.76 2.54
CA GLY A 49 6.02 2.69 3.14
C GLY A 49 5.11 3.17 4.28
N ASN A 50 5.64 4.04 5.15
CA ASN A 50 4.87 4.62 6.25
C ASN A 50 3.74 5.52 5.74
N LEU A 51 3.99 6.34 4.71
CA LEU A 51 2.95 7.16 4.08
C LEU A 51 1.84 6.29 3.49
N ALA A 52 2.21 5.19 2.84
CA ALA A 52 1.24 4.21 2.35
C ALA A 52 0.45 3.55 3.49
N ALA A 53 1.10 3.19 4.60
CA ALA A 53 0.43 2.64 5.77
C ALA A 53 -0.56 3.63 6.41
N LEU A 54 -0.19 4.91 6.52
CA LEU A 54 -1.11 5.96 6.97
C LEU A 54 -2.30 6.13 6.04
N THR A 55 -2.08 6.03 4.73
CA THR A 55 -3.16 6.07 3.74
C THR A 55 -4.07 4.85 3.83
N LEU A 56 -3.52 3.67 4.16
CA LEU A 56 -4.31 2.47 4.41
C LEU A 56 -5.20 2.65 5.66
N ILE A 57 -4.68 3.25 6.73
CA ILE A 57 -5.47 3.58 7.93
C ILE A 57 -6.59 4.56 7.56
N LEU A 58 -6.29 5.56 6.73
CA LEU A 58 -7.28 6.52 6.23
C LEU A 58 -8.38 5.81 5.40
N ALA A 59 -8.00 4.92 4.50
CA ALA A 59 -8.92 4.10 3.71
C ALA A 59 -9.77 3.19 4.60
N LEU A 60 -9.19 2.61 5.65
CA LEU A 60 -9.91 1.80 6.63
C LEU A 60 -10.94 2.62 7.39
N ALA A 61 -10.56 3.79 7.89
CA ALA A 61 -11.48 4.69 8.60
C ALA A 61 -12.64 5.14 7.69
N TYR A 62 -12.38 5.40 6.41
CA TYR A 62 -13.41 5.63 5.41
C TYR A 62 -14.34 4.40 5.25
N GLY A 63 -13.75 3.21 5.07
CA GLY A 63 -14.47 1.95 4.92
C GLY A 63 -15.34 1.61 6.12
N PHE A 64 -14.81 1.71 7.35
CA PHE A 64 -15.57 1.44 8.57
C PHE A 64 -16.72 2.42 8.80
N ARG A 65 -16.63 3.63 8.25
CA ARG A 65 -17.69 4.65 8.38
C ARG A 65 -18.83 4.44 7.37
N LEU A 66 -18.52 3.99 6.16
CA LEU A 66 -19.46 3.97 5.04
C LEU A 66 -19.88 2.57 4.58
N LEU A 67 -19.17 1.53 5.02
CA LEU A 67 -19.44 0.13 4.69
C LEU A 67 -19.71 -0.66 5.97
N GLU A 68 -20.27 -1.85 5.79
CA GLU A 68 -20.39 -2.83 6.87
C GLU A 68 -19.01 -3.20 7.43
N TRP A 69 -18.88 -3.19 8.75
CA TRP A 69 -17.60 -3.32 9.48
C TRP A 69 -16.79 -4.58 9.11
N TRP A 70 -17.46 -5.66 8.70
CA TRP A 70 -16.81 -6.91 8.32
C TRP A 70 -16.09 -6.79 6.97
N ILE A 71 -16.52 -5.88 6.07
CA ILE A 71 -15.93 -5.72 4.73
C ILE A 71 -14.49 -5.20 4.81
N PRO A 72 -14.20 -4.05 5.48
CA PRO A 72 -12.82 -3.57 5.60
C PRO A 72 -11.91 -4.55 6.34
N LEU A 73 -12.45 -5.25 7.34
CA LEU A 73 -11.74 -6.30 8.09
C LEU A 73 -11.29 -7.44 7.18
N LEU A 74 -12.20 -8.06 6.44
CA LEU A 74 -11.84 -9.14 5.51
C LEU A 74 -10.85 -8.66 4.45
N CYS A 75 -11.01 -7.43 3.96
CA CYS A 75 -10.12 -6.89 2.94
C CYS A 75 -8.68 -6.71 3.45
N VAL A 76 -8.48 -6.15 4.64
CA VAL A 76 -7.14 -5.92 5.17
C VAL A 76 -6.43 -7.19 5.61
N PHE A 77 -7.15 -8.15 6.18
CA PHE A 77 -6.52 -9.37 6.69
C PHE A 77 -6.39 -10.48 5.64
N ILE A 78 -7.30 -10.51 4.66
CA ILE A 78 -7.38 -11.64 3.71
C ILE A 78 -7.19 -11.13 2.28
N THR A 79 -8.11 -10.31 1.78
CA THR A 79 -8.19 -10.02 0.34
C THR A 79 -6.97 -9.27 -0.17
N PHE A 80 -6.62 -8.13 0.43
CA PHE A 80 -5.51 -7.30 -0.03
C PHE A 80 -4.15 -8.00 0.11
N PRO A 81 -3.80 -8.66 1.24
CA PRO A 81 -2.56 -9.43 1.34
C PRO A 81 -2.49 -10.55 0.30
N VAL A 82 -3.55 -11.35 0.17
CA VAL A 82 -3.57 -12.47 -0.77
C VAL A 82 -3.40 -11.98 -2.20
N VAL A 83 -4.17 -10.96 -2.61
CA VAL A 83 -4.07 -10.40 -3.96
C VAL A 83 -2.69 -9.79 -4.21
N HIS A 84 -2.13 -9.08 -3.23
CA HIS A 84 -0.79 -8.52 -3.33
C HIS A 84 0.28 -9.60 -3.51
N LEU A 85 0.30 -10.63 -2.66
CA LEU A 85 1.32 -11.69 -2.68
C LEU A 85 1.20 -12.56 -3.94
N VAL A 86 -0.02 -12.92 -4.35
CA VAL A 86 -0.24 -13.83 -5.48
C VAL A 86 -0.03 -13.14 -6.81
N PHE A 87 -0.54 -11.91 -6.98
CA PHE A 87 -0.50 -11.22 -8.27
C PHE A 87 0.63 -10.20 -8.32
N VAL A 88 0.58 -9.19 -7.44
CA VAL A 88 1.44 -8.01 -7.57
C VAL A 88 2.91 -8.35 -7.33
N GLN A 89 3.20 -9.05 -6.25
CA GLN A 89 4.56 -9.41 -5.88
C GLN A 89 5.20 -10.34 -6.92
N ARG A 90 4.43 -11.29 -7.48
CA ARG A 90 4.92 -12.20 -8.52
C ARG A 90 5.12 -11.51 -9.88
N LEU A 91 4.24 -10.58 -10.25
CA LEU A 91 4.30 -9.91 -11.56
C LEU A 91 5.36 -8.81 -11.62
N LEU A 92 5.45 -7.97 -10.60
CA LEU A 92 6.23 -6.73 -10.65
C LEU A 92 7.49 -6.79 -9.77
N GLY A 93 7.49 -7.63 -8.74
CA GLY A 93 8.51 -7.59 -7.69
C GLY A 93 8.39 -6.35 -6.78
N PRO A 94 9.08 -6.33 -5.64
CA PRO A 94 8.84 -5.35 -4.59
C PRO A 94 9.24 -3.92 -4.99
N VAL A 95 10.32 -3.75 -5.75
CA VAL A 95 10.80 -2.41 -6.15
C VAL A 95 9.85 -1.73 -7.13
N LYS A 96 9.52 -2.41 -8.24
CA LYS A 96 8.62 -1.84 -9.25
C LYS A 96 7.24 -1.57 -8.66
N THR A 97 6.77 -2.46 -7.79
CA THR A 97 5.49 -2.26 -7.09
C THR A 97 5.51 -0.98 -6.25
N LEU A 98 6.56 -0.74 -5.46
CA LEU A 98 6.65 0.47 -4.65
C LEU A 98 6.60 1.74 -5.52
N PHE A 99 7.40 1.79 -6.59
CA PHE A 99 7.44 2.95 -7.48
C PHE A 99 6.13 3.17 -8.25
N MET A 100 5.47 2.10 -8.67
CA MET A 100 4.20 2.19 -9.39
C MET A 100 3.06 2.56 -8.46
N MET A 101 3.03 2.01 -7.24
CA MET A 101 1.95 2.27 -6.28
C MET A 101 2.09 3.63 -5.61
N LEU A 102 3.30 4.18 -5.47
CA LEU A 102 3.52 5.47 -4.82
C LEU A 102 2.66 6.64 -5.37
N PRO A 103 2.67 6.96 -6.68
CA PRO A 103 1.80 8.02 -7.21
C PRO A 103 0.32 7.69 -7.01
N LEU A 104 -0.06 6.41 -7.08
CA LEU A 104 -1.42 5.97 -6.81
C LEU A 104 -1.79 6.15 -5.33
N VAL A 105 -0.86 6.00 -4.39
CA VAL A 105 -1.08 6.30 -2.97
C VAL A 105 -1.37 7.79 -2.78
N VAL A 106 -0.59 8.67 -3.43
CA VAL A 106 -0.84 10.11 -3.36
C VAL A 106 -2.22 10.46 -3.95
N ALA A 107 -2.57 9.89 -5.10
CA ALA A 107 -3.90 10.04 -5.68
C ALA A 107 -5.00 9.48 -4.76
N SER A 108 -4.73 8.37 -4.06
CA SER A 108 -5.65 7.76 -3.10
C SER A 108 -5.93 8.67 -1.91
N ILE A 109 -4.91 9.37 -1.38
CA ILE A 109 -5.09 10.36 -0.32
C ILE A 109 -6.06 11.46 -0.77
N VAL A 110 -5.82 12.05 -1.94
CA VAL A 110 -6.67 13.11 -2.49
C VAL A 110 -8.09 12.62 -2.72
N ALA A 111 -8.24 11.44 -3.32
CA ALA A 111 -9.54 10.85 -3.60
C ALA A 111 -10.32 10.53 -2.31
N LEU A 112 -9.66 9.96 -1.29
CA LEU A 112 -10.27 9.69 0.01
C LEU A 112 -10.77 10.98 0.64
N ILE A 113 -9.95 12.03 0.72
CA ILE A 113 -10.35 13.31 1.33
C ILE A 113 -11.52 13.97 0.57
N TYR A 114 -11.50 13.91 -0.76
CA TYR A 114 -12.53 14.56 -1.59
C TYR A 114 -13.90 13.85 -1.52
N TYR A 115 -13.90 12.51 -1.43
CA TYR A 115 -15.12 11.69 -1.43
C TYR A 115 -15.54 11.21 -0.02
N TRP A 116 -14.85 11.65 1.03
CA TRP A 116 -15.21 11.42 2.44
C TRP A 116 -16.45 12.22 2.83
#